data_AF-A0A925HUG0-F1
#
_entry.id   AF-A0A925HUG0-F1
#
_cell.length_a   1.000
_cell.length_b   1.000
_cell.length_c   1.000
_cell.angle_alpha   90.00
_cell.angle_beta   90.00
_cell.angle_gamma   90.00
#
_symmetry.space_group_name_H-M   'P 1'
#
loop_
_entity.id
_entity.type
_entity.pdbx_description
1 polymer ?
#
loop_
_entity_poly.entity_id
_entity_poly.type
_entity_poly.pdbx_seq_one_letter_code
_entity_poly.pdbx_strand_id
1 'polypeptide(L)'
;VLFTNFESMSGLQRQLPYIRSIAKNHLVLVVFFENTELRQLTEKPAPDIESLYIKTIAEKFQHEKKLIVKELQQHGIFTILTAPKNLTVDTVNKYLELKARQAI
;
A
#
# COMPACT_ATOMS: atom_id res chain seq x y z
N VAL A 1 8.00 10.78 -5.67
CA VAL A 1 7.27 9.49 -5.52
C VAL A 1 8.23 8.50 -4.91
N LEU A 2 7.80 7.72 -3.92
CA LEU A 2 8.62 6.75 -3.20
C LEU A 2 7.98 5.35 -3.35
N PHE A 3 8.67 4.44 -4.01
CA PHE A 3 8.24 3.05 -4.14
C PHE A 3 8.80 2.24 -2.97
N THR A 4 7.93 1.50 -2.28
CA THR A 4 8.36 0.66 -1.15
C THR A 4 7.60 -0.66 -1.13
N ASN A 5 8.22 -1.68 -0.52
CA ASN A 5 7.56 -2.96 -0.24
C ASN A 5 7.59 -3.26 1.25
N PHE A 6 6.89 -2.46 2.06
CA PHE A 6 6.67 -2.84 3.46
C PHE A 6 5.71 -4.02 3.52
N GLU A 7 6.21 -5.13 4.04
CA GLU A 7 5.41 -6.35 4.23
C GLU A 7 4.68 -6.37 5.56
N SER A 8 5.14 -5.57 6.53
CA SER A 8 4.53 -5.49 7.86
C SER A 8 4.56 -4.10 8.47
N MET A 9 3.67 -3.89 9.45
CA MET A 9 3.57 -2.63 10.19
C MET A 9 4.87 -2.29 10.93
N SER A 10 5.55 -3.29 11.50
CA SER A 10 6.83 -3.08 12.17
C SER A 10 7.92 -2.62 11.19
N GLY A 11 7.90 -3.13 9.95
CA GLY A 11 8.78 -2.68 8.87
C GLY A 11 8.56 -1.21 8.52
N LEU A 12 7.30 -0.80 8.38
CA LEU A 12 6.93 0.60 8.18
C LEU A 12 7.40 1.47 9.35
N GLN A 13 7.08 1.11 10.59
CA GLN A 13 7.36 1.92 11.77
C GLN A 13 8.84 2.26 11.93
N ARG A 14 9.74 1.35 11.55
CA ARG A 14 11.19 1.62 11.53
C ARG A 14 11.57 2.70 10.52
N GLN A 15 10.88 2.76 9.38
CA GLN A 15 11.17 3.72 8.31
C GLN A 15 10.36 5.01 8.39
N LEU A 16 9.27 5.00 9.14
CA LEU A 16 8.33 6.11 9.27
C LEU A 16 8.99 7.44 9.70
N PRO A 17 9.96 7.48 10.64
CA PRO A 17 10.65 8.73 10.97
C PRO A 17 11.32 9.38 9.77
N TYR A 18 11.92 8.59 8.88
CA TYR A 18 12.59 9.10 7.68
C TYR A 18 11.57 9.59 6.64
N ILE A 19 10.50 8.83 6.41
CA ILE A 19 9.43 9.22 5.48
C ILE A 19 8.78 10.52 5.95
N ARG A 20 8.50 10.65 7.25
CA ARG A 20 7.98 11.88 7.85
C ARG A 20 8.96 13.05 7.70
N SER A 21 10.26 12.82 7.85
CA SER A 21 11.27 13.86 7.65
C SER A 21 11.24 14.39 6.21
N ILE A 22 11.14 13.52 5.21
CA ILE A 22 11.01 13.93 3.80
C ILE A 22 9.69 14.68 3.57
N ALA A 23 8.59 14.17 4.13
CA ALA A 23 7.26 14.76 3.99
C ALA A 23 7.12 16.17 4.61
N LYS A 24 8.00 16.56 5.54
CA LYS A 24 8.04 17.93 6.07
C LYS A 24 8.44 18.97 5.03
N ASN A 25 9.30 18.59 4.08
CA ASN A 25 9.89 19.53 3.11
C ASN A 25 9.43 19.28 1.67
N HIS A 26 8.81 18.13 1.40
CA HIS A 26 8.42 17.71 0.06
C HIS A 26 7.04 17.06 0.05
N LEU A 27 6.33 17.23 -1.07
CA LEU A 27 5.12 16.46 -1.35
C LEU A 27 5.50 15.00 -1.65
N VAL A 28 5.33 14.12 -0.67
CA VAL A 28 5.66 12.69 -0.80
C VAL A 28 4.42 11.88 -1.13
N LEU A 29 4.52 11.12 -2.23
CA LEU A 29 3.57 10.08 -2.61
C LEU A 29 4.26 8.73 -2.48
N VAL A 30 3.78 7.89 -1.55
CA VAL A 30 4.28 6.52 -1.34
C VAL A 30 3.42 5.54 -2.15
N VAL A 31 4.07 4.61 -2.84
CA VAL A 31 3.40 3.60 -3.65
C VAL A 31 3.72 2.20 -3.12
N PHE A 32 2.65 1.41 -2.95
CA PHE A 32 2.67 0.00 -2.57
C PHE A 32 1.93 -0.84 -3.60
N PHE A 33 2.37 -2.09 -3.71
CA PHE A 33 1.71 -3.07 -4.56
C PHE A 33 0.98 -4.14 -3.75
N GLU A 34 -0.21 -4.50 -4.22
CA GLU A 34 -0.84 -5.76 -3.85
C GLU A 34 -0.18 -6.90 -4.64
N ASN A 35 0.07 -8.04 -3.99
CA ASN A 35 0.47 -9.25 -4.71
C ASN A 35 -0.79 -9.87 -5.34
N THR A 36 -0.90 -9.75 -6.66
CA THR A 36 -2.07 -10.23 -7.42
C THR A 36 -2.19 -11.75 -7.44
N GLU A 37 -1.09 -12.49 -7.31
CA GLU A 37 -1.10 -13.95 -7.26
C GLU A 37 -1.66 -14.43 -5.93
N LEU A 38 -1.19 -13.86 -4.81
CA LEU A 38 -1.72 -14.14 -3.48
C LEU A 38 -3.21 -13.82 -3.38
N ARG A 39 -3.66 -12.75 -4.01
CA ARG A 39 -5.08 -12.39 -4.06
C ARG A 39 -5.93 -13.40 -4.85
N GLN A 40 -5.43 -13.91 -5.98
CA GLN A 40 -6.13 -14.97 -6.72
C GLN A 40 -6.25 -16.27 -5.92
N LEU A 41 -5.27 -16.56 -5.06
CA LEU A 41 -5.29 -17.74 -4.19
C LEU A 41 -6.32 -17.61 -3.06
N THR A 42 -6.59 -16.39 -2.57
CA THR A 42 -7.65 -16.17 -1.56
C THR A 42 -9.08 -16.35 -2.08
N GLU A 43 -9.30 -16.14 -3.39
CA GLU A 43 -10.62 -16.18 -4.03
C GLU A 43 -11.06 -17.61 -4.39
N LYS A 44 -10.14 -18.58 -4.45
CA LYS A 44 -10.44 -19.99 -4.74
C LYS A 44 -10.84 -20.76 -3.46
N PRO A 45 -11.70 -21.79 -3.57
CA PRO A 45 -11.90 -22.75 -2.48
C PRO A 45 -10.56 -23.38 -2.09
N ALA A 46 -10.32 -23.58 -0.80
CA ALA A 46 -9.14 -24.26 -0.29
C ALA A 46 -9.48 -25.73 -0.03
N PRO A 47 -9.16 -26.66 -0.95
CA PRO A 47 -9.53 -28.07 -0.81
C PRO A 47 -8.65 -28.83 0.20
N ASP A 48 -7.47 -28.30 0.53
CA ASP A 48 -6.48 -28.92 1.40
C ASP A 48 -5.90 -27.94 2.44
N ILE A 49 -5.16 -28.48 3.41
CA ILE A 49 -4.57 -27.73 4.53
C ILE A 49 -3.53 -26.72 4.04
N GLU A 50 -2.80 -27.03 2.97
CA GLU A 50 -1.80 -26.13 2.37
C GLU A 50 -2.47 -24.89 1.77
N SER A 51 -3.55 -25.10 1.02
CA SER A 51 -4.38 -24.05 0.43
C SER A 51 -5.03 -23.18 1.51
N LEU A 52 -5.46 -23.78 2.63
CA LEU A 52 -5.99 -23.03 3.78
C LEU A 52 -4.89 -22.15 4.41
N TYR A 53 -3.69 -22.70 4.61
CA TYR A 53 -2.55 -21.96 5.13
C TYR A 53 -2.20 -20.76 4.23
N ILE A 54 -2.08 -20.98 2.92
CA ILE A 54 -1.81 -19.95 1.92
C ILE A 54 -2.88 -18.85 1.98
N LYS A 55 -4.16 -19.24 2.04
CA LYS A 55 -5.28 -18.31 2.13
C LYS A 55 -5.21 -17.43 3.38
N THR A 56 -4.98 -18.03 4.55
CA THR A 56 -4.88 -17.27 5.81
C THR A 56 -3.69 -16.31 5.80
N ILE A 57 -2.54 -16.74 5.26
CA ILE A 57 -1.37 -15.87 5.12
C ILE A 57 -1.68 -14.71 4.16
N ALA A 58 -2.27 -14.98 3.00
CA ALA A 58 -2.61 -13.95 2.03
C ALA A 58 -3.63 -12.92 2.59
N GLU A 59 -4.65 -13.37 3.32
CA GLU A 59 -5.59 -12.50 4.04
C GLU A 59 -4.87 -11.61 5.08
N LYS A 60 -3.95 -12.20 5.86
CA LYS A 60 -3.12 -11.45 6.81
C LYS A 60 -2.28 -10.39 6.10
N PHE A 61 -1.60 -10.74 5.02
CA PHE A 61 -0.79 -9.79 4.24
C PHE A 61 -1.64 -8.63 3.69
N GLN A 62 -2.82 -8.93 3.14
CA GLN A 62 -3.73 -7.90 2.64
C GLN A 62 -4.20 -6.97 3.78
N HIS A 63 -4.48 -7.54 4.96
CA HIS A 63 -4.83 -6.77 6.14
C HIS A 63 -3.68 -5.85 6.59
N GLU A 64 -2.45 -6.37 6.67
CA GLU A 64 -1.28 -5.57 7.05
C GLU A 64 -1.02 -4.41 6.07
N LYS A 65 -1.15 -4.63 4.75
CA LYS A 65 -1.03 -3.56 3.75
C LYS A 65 -2.08 -2.46 3.96
N LYS A 66 -3.32 -2.82 4.27
CA LYS A 66 -4.39 -1.84 4.58
C LYS A 66 -4.07 -1.04 5.85
N LEU A 67 -3.51 -1.67 6.87
CA LEU A 67 -3.07 -0.97 8.08
C LEU A 67 -1.92 -0.01 7.80
N ILE A 68 -0.92 -0.42 7.00
CA ILE A 68 0.21 0.42 6.57
C ILE A 68 -0.29 1.69 5.85
N VAL A 69 -1.27 1.54 4.95
CA VAL A 69 -1.88 2.67 4.25
C VAL A 69 -2.55 3.63 5.24
N LYS A 70 -3.31 3.11 6.20
CA LYS A 70 -3.97 3.92 7.23
C LYS A 70 -2.96 4.68 8.08
N GLU A 71 -1.89 4.02 8.52
CA GLU A 71 -0.84 4.65 9.32
C GLU A 71 -0.19 5.81 8.56
N LEU A 72 0.22 5.60 7.31
CA LEU A 72 0.80 6.67 6.49
C LEU A 72 -0.16 7.85 6.29
N GLN A 73 -1.44 7.57 6.05
CA GLN A 73 -2.47 8.59 5.91
C GLN A 73 -2.68 9.38 7.21
N GLN A 74 -2.60 8.74 8.38
CA GLN A 74 -2.67 9.42 9.68
C GLN A 74 -1.52 10.42 9.88
N HIS A 75 -0.36 10.18 9.27
CA HIS A 75 0.77 11.13 9.26
C HIS A 75 0.72 12.13 8.10
N GLY A 76 -0.41 12.22 7.37
CA GLY A 76 -0.59 13.14 6.24
C GLY A 76 0.19 12.75 4.99
N ILE A 77 0.67 11.51 4.89
CA ILE A 77 1.48 11.04 3.76
C ILE A 77 0.55 10.45 2.69
N PHE A 78 0.64 11.00 1.48
CA PHE A 78 -0.14 10.49 0.35
C PHE A 78 0.34 9.08 -0.03
N THR A 79 -0.61 8.18 -0.20
CA THR A 79 -0.32 6.76 -0.42
C THR A 79 -1.21 6.18 -1.51
N ILE A 80 -0.64 5.34 -2.38
CA ILE A 80 -1.34 4.48 -3.33
C ILE A 80 -1.03 3.03 -2.97
N LEU A 81 -2.07 2.20 -2.83
CA LEU A 81 -1.98 0.75 -2.79
C LEU A 81 -2.74 0.23 -4.00
N THR A 82 -2.03 -0.41 -4.94
CA THR A 82 -2.64 -0.84 -6.20
C THR A 82 -2.02 -2.12 -6.74
N ALA A 83 -2.68 -2.78 -7.69
CA ALA A 83 -2.06 -3.82 -8.49
C ALA A 83 -1.03 -3.19 -9.45
N PRO A 84 0.12 -3.84 -9.74
CA PRO A 84 1.14 -3.29 -10.63
C PRO A 84 0.59 -2.79 -11.97
N LYS A 85 -0.34 -3.53 -12.57
CA LYS A 85 -0.99 -3.18 -13.85
C LYS A 85 -1.80 -1.88 -13.84
N ASN A 86 -2.26 -1.43 -12.68
CA ASN A 86 -3.12 -0.26 -12.53
C ASN A 86 -2.34 1.00 -12.13
N LEU A 87 -1.04 0.86 -11.84
CA LEU A 87 -0.19 1.94 -11.31
C LEU A 87 -0.32 3.24 -12.09
N THR A 88 -0.24 3.18 -13.42
CA THR A 88 -0.27 4.36 -14.28
C THR A 88 -1.57 5.15 -14.07
N VAL A 89 -2.72 4.47 -14.14
CA VAL A 89 -4.04 5.08 -13.99
C VAL A 89 -4.19 5.68 -12.60
N ASP A 90 -3.85 4.92 -11.56
CA ASP A 90 -4.00 5.36 -10.18
C ASP A 90 -3.06 6.52 -9.83
N THR A 91 -1.86 6.55 -10.41
CA THR A 91 -0.92 7.65 -10.22
C THR A 91 -1.43 8.93 -10.88
N VAL A 92 -1.99 8.84 -12.09
CA VAL A 92 -2.60 10.00 -12.78
C VAL A 92 -3.79 10.52 -11.97
N ASN A 93 -4.68 9.63 -11.53
CA ASN A 93 -5.83 10.01 -10.70
C ASN A 93 -5.37 10.70 -9.40
N LYS A 94 -4.34 10.16 -8.75
CA LYS A 94 -3.83 10.77 -7.52
C LYS A 94 -3.19 12.13 -7.76
N TYR A 95 -2.49 12.30 -8.88
CA TYR A 95 -1.95 13.59 -9.28
C TYR A 95 -3.06 14.63 -9.48
N LEU A 96 -4.13 14.26 -10.19
CA LEU A 96 -5.28 15.14 -10.41
C LEU A 96 -5.97 15.51 -9.08
N GLU A 97 -6.15 14.55 -8.17
CA GLU A 97 -6.67 14.80 -6.82
C GLU A 97 -5.81 15.80 -6.04
N LEU A 98 -4.48 15.63 -6.08
CA LEU A 98 -3.53 16.52 -5.41
C LEU A 98 -3.55 17.93 -5.99
N LYS A 99 -3.56 18.04 -7.32
CA LYS A 99 -3.69 19.30 -8.04
C LYS A 99 -4.99 20.02 -7.65
N ALA A 100 -6.12 19.32 -7.65
CA ALA A 100 -7.42 19.90 -7.29
C ALA A 100 -7.49 20.38 -5.83
N ARG A 101 -6.83 19.69 -4.89
CA ARG A 101 -6.78 20.10 -3.47
C ARG A 101 -5.82 21.26 -3.19
N GLN A 102 -4.78 21.42 -4.00
CA GLN A 102 -3.79 22.50 -3.87
C GLN A 102 -4.15 23.73 -4.72
N ALA A 103 -5.20 23.65 -5.53
CA ALA A 103 -5.74 24.75 -6.31
C ALA A 103 -6.47 25.77 -5.40
N ILE A 104 -6.41 27.10 -5.55
CA ILE A 104 -5.98 28.00 -6.67
C ILE A 104 -6.21 27.43 -8.06
#